data_AF-A0A848XGA7-F1
#
_entry.id   AF-A0A848XGA7-F1
#
_cell.length_a   1.000
_cell.length_b   1.000
_cell.length_c   1.000
_cell.angle_alpha   90.00
_cell.angle_beta   90.00
_cell.angle_gamma   90.00
#
_symmetry.space_group_name_H-M   'P 1'
#
loop_
_entity.id
_entity.type
_entity.pdbx_description
1 polymer ?
#
loop_
_entity_poly.entity_id
_entity_poly.type
_entity_poly.pdbx_seq_one_letter_code
_entity_poly.pdbx_strand_id
1 'polypeptide(L)'
;MPLIALWKTDPGTVNSFSVKQVVSFAGDGSLKDGSECSREFREYLSAIPSEKVRSYVEHCLAESFEKSGLVLQDLVNELGRRLDFSVEDGLYSGKRNQIGNDGLWLAPEGNKIVLEVKTTGAYRMSMGTLAGYRDKLIRENKIDDNSSILIVVGREDTGELEAQVRGSRHAWDIRLISADALTKMVI
;
A
#
# COMPACT_ATOMS: atom_id res chain seq x y z
N MET A 1 6.22 7.65 20.69
CA MET A 1 5.25 8.09 19.66
C MET A 1 5.08 9.62 19.67
N PRO A 2 6.11 10.35 19.19
CA PRO A 2 6.10 11.81 19.04
C PRO A 2 5.02 12.40 18.11
N LEU A 3 4.78 11.83 16.93
CA LEU A 3 3.73 12.27 16.00
C LEU A 3 2.34 12.16 16.62
N ILE A 4 2.02 11.04 17.26
CA ILE A 4 0.70 10.85 17.91
C ILE A 4 0.53 11.79 19.10
N ALA A 5 1.59 12.02 19.88
CA ALA A 5 1.55 13.00 20.95
C ALA A 5 1.25 14.40 20.38
N LEU A 6 1.95 14.81 19.32
CA LEU A 6 1.73 16.09 18.65
C LEU A 6 0.32 16.18 18.05
N TRP A 7 -0.18 15.12 17.40
CA TRP A 7 -1.54 15.06 16.85
C TRP A 7 -2.59 15.24 17.94
N LYS A 8 -2.41 14.64 19.12
CA LYS A 8 -3.34 14.78 20.25
C LYS A 8 -3.31 16.17 20.88
N THR A 9 -2.17 16.85 20.90
CA THR A 9 -2.02 18.17 21.53
C THR A 9 -2.32 19.33 20.59
N ASP A 10 -1.91 19.21 19.32
CA ASP A 10 -2.05 20.24 18.30
C ASP A 10 -2.32 19.61 16.91
N PRO A 11 -3.56 19.15 16.67
CA PRO A 11 -3.96 18.61 15.37
C PRO A 11 -3.78 19.61 14.23
N GLY A 12 -3.92 20.91 14.51
CA GLY A 12 -3.83 21.97 13.50
C GLY A 12 -2.45 22.04 12.86
N THR A 13 -1.39 21.95 13.67
CA THR A 13 -0.01 21.90 13.18
C THR A 13 0.22 20.67 12.30
N VAL A 14 -0.17 19.46 12.74
CA VAL A 14 0.06 18.23 11.96
C VAL A 14 -0.76 18.25 10.65
N ASN A 15 -1.96 18.82 10.66
CA ASN A 15 -2.78 18.97 9.46
C ASN A 15 -2.12 19.85 8.38
N SER A 16 -1.22 20.75 8.75
CA SER A 16 -0.44 21.56 7.80
C SER A 16 0.75 20.80 7.19
N PHE A 17 1.14 19.66 7.75
CA PHE A 17 2.29 18.89 7.29
C PHE A 17 1.99 18.17 5.98
N SER A 18 3.01 18.15 5.11
CA SER A 18 3.14 17.17 4.03
C SER A 18 3.31 15.77 4.60
N VAL A 19 3.03 14.72 3.81
CA VAL A 19 3.19 13.34 4.27
C VAL A 19 4.65 13.02 4.64
N LYS A 20 5.60 13.63 3.92
CA LYS A 20 7.04 13.52 4.22
C LYS A 20 7.37 14.06 5.61
N GLN A 21 6.81 15.21 5.98
CA GLN A 21 7.00 15.78 7.31
C GLN A 21 6.35 14.90 8.37
N VAL A 22 5.13 14.41 8.15
CA VAL A 22 4.47 13.47 9.05
C VAL A 22 5.35 12.25 9.36
N VAL A 23 5.88 11.59 8.32
CA VAL A 23 6.79 10.45 8.50
C VAL A 23 8.04 10.87 9.25
N SER A 24 8.62 12.04 8.98
CA SER A 24 9.80 12.55 9.69
C SER A 24 9.56 12.79 11.18
N PHE A 25 8.30 13.07 11.56
CA PHE A 25 7.88 13.23 12.96
C PHE A 25 7.47 11.90 13.62
N ALA A 26 7.33 10.80 12.88
CA ALA A 26 7.00 9.49 13.42
C ALA A 26 8.28 8.74 13.84
N GLY A 27 8.38 8.36 15.12
CA GLY A 27 9.52 7.64 15.67
C GLY A 27 10.88 8.27 15.31
N ASP A 28 11.72 7.51 14.59
CA ASP A 28 13.04 7.94 14.09
C ASP A 28 13.02 8.55 12.67
N GLY A 29 11.83 8.76 12.10
CA GLY A 29 11.67 9.23 10.72
C GLY A 29 11.96 8.16 9.65
N SER A 30 12.15 6.90 10.03
CA SER A 30 12.59 5.83 9.13
C SER A 30 11.60 4.67 9.09
N LEU A 31 10.83 4.59 8.00
CA LEU A 31 9.95 3.44 7.74
C LEU A 31 10.77 2.17 7.54
N LYS A 32 10.72 1.28 8.54
CA LYS A 32 11.32 -0.06 8.54
C LYS A 32 10.34 -1.07 9.12
N ASP A 33 10.52 -2.32 8.77
CA ASP A 33 9.67 -3.42 9.25
C ASP A 33 9.69 -3.47 10.79
N GLY A 34 8.51 -3.39 11.41
CA GLY A 34 8.36 -3.46 12.87
C GLY A 34 8.94 -2.27 13.65
N SER A 35 9.36 -1.19 12.98
CA SER A 35 9.86 0.02 13.65
C SER A 35 8.77 0.79 14.39
N GLU A 36 9.17 1.64 15.34
CA GLU A 36 8.26 2.59 15.98
C GLU A 36 7.70 3.58 14.95
N CYS A 37 8.53 4.04 14.00
CA CYS A 37 8.12 4.96 12.93
C CYS A 37 6.95 4.40 12.11
N SER A 38 7.02 3.14 11.65
CA SER A 38 5.93 2.54 10.87
C SER A 38 4.66 2.30 11.69
N ARG A 39 4.79 1.81 12.93
CA ARG A 39 3.64 1.64 13.83
C ARG A 39 2.94 2.97 14.11
N GLU A 40 3.72 4.00 14.38
CA GLU A 40 3.21 5.33 14.68
C GLU A 40 2.56 6.00 13.49
N PHE A 41 3.19 5.91 12.32
CA PHE A 41 2.62 6.44 11.09
C PHE A 41 1.26 5.78 10.79
N ARG A 42 1.17 4.45 10.89
CA ARG A 42 -0.07 3.70 10.67
C ARG A 42 -1.15 4.03 11.70
N GLU A 43 -0.78 4.21 12.97
CA GLU A 43 -1.72 4.67 14.00
C GLU A 43 -2.26 6.06 13.64
N TYR A 44 -1.40 6.98 13.19
CA TYR A 44 -1.84 8.30 12.76
C TYR A 44 -2.77 8.23 11.54
N LEU A 45 -2.43 7.41 10.54
CA LEU A 45 -3.28 7.20 9.37
C LEU A 45 -4.68 6.70 9.75
N SER A 46 -4.79 5.81 10.73
CA SER A 46 -6.10 5.32 11.22
C SER A 46 -6.95 6.39 11.94
N ALA A 47 -6.31 7.45 12.43
CA ALA A 47 -6.97 8.50 13.22
C ALA A 47 -7.42 9.70 12.38
N ILE A 48 -6.96 9.84 11.13
CA ILE A 48 -7.26 11.01 10.29
C ILE A 48 -8.43 10.77 9.31
N PRO A 49 -9.13 11.83 8.86
CA PRO A 49 -10.18 11.73 7.86
C PRO A 49 -9.71 11.20 6.50
N SER A 50 -10.61 10.60 5.72
CA SER A 50 -10.30 9.98 4.42
C SER A 50 -9.80 11.00 3.40
N GLU A 51 -10.27 12.24 3.50
CA GLU A 51 -9.85 13.38 2.70
C GLU A 51 -8.37 13.70 2.94
N LYS A 52 -7.88 13.54 4.17
CA LYS A 52 -6.48 13.76 4.50
C LYS A 52 -5.60 12.63 3.96
N VAL A 53 -6.03 11.38 4.08
CA VAL A 53 -5.36 10.23 3.44
C VAL A 53 -5.27 10.44 1.93
N ARG A 54 -6.36 10.85 1.28
CA ARG A 54 -6.38 11.22 -0.14
C ARG A 54 -5.34 12.27 -0.48
N SER A 55 -5.27 13.36 0.30
CA SER A 55 -4.28 14.41 0.04
C SER A 55 -2.84 13.90 0.09
N TYR A 56 -2.56 12.92 0.96
CA TYR A 56 -1.25 12.28 1.05
C TYR A 56 -0.98 11.32 -0.11
N VAL A 57 -2.00 10.58 -0.57
CA VAL A 57 -1.90 9.78 -1.81
C VAL A 57 -1.58 10.70 -2.98
N GLU A 58 -2.35 11.76 -3.19
CA GLU A 58 -2.13 12.74 -4.25
C GLU A 58 -0.72 13.35 -4.18
N HIS A 59 -0.22 13.66 -2.98
CA HIS A 59 1.14 14.15 -2.78
C HIS A 59 2.21 13.13 -3.21
N CYS A 60 2.06 11.86 -2.83
CA CYS A 60 2.97 10.77 -3.25
C CYS A 60 3.00 10.55 -4.77
N LEU A 61 1.91 10.89 -5.46
CA LEU A 61 1.78 10.75 -6.91
C LEU A 61 2.23 11.98 -7.69
N ALA A 62 2.18 13.16 -7.07
CA ALA A 62 2.57 14.42 -7.69
C ALA A 62 4.07 14.69 -7.53
N GLU A 63 4.65 14.33 -6.38
CA GLU A 63 6.05 14.61 -6.06
C GLU A 63 6.79 13.32 -5.73
N SER A 64 7.84 13.01 -6.51
CA SER A 64 8.76 11.95 -6.14
C SER A 64 9.65 12.42 -5.00
N PHE A 65 9.65 11.67 -3.89
CA PHE A 65 10.56 11.85 -2.79
C PHE A 65 11.11 10.51 -2.31
N GLU A 66 12.21 10.56 -1.56
CA GLU A 66 12.84 9.36 -1.00
C GLU A 66 11.82 8.54 -0.21
N LYS A 67 11.68 7.26 -0.54
CA LYS A 67 10.74 6.32 0.10
C LYS A 67 9.25 6.64 -0.09
N SER A 68 8.88 7.50 -1.04
CA SER A 68 7.47 7.74 -1.43
C SER A 68 6.69 6.47 -1.72
N GLY A 69 7.32 5.43 -2.28
CA GLY A 69 6.68 4.12 -2.48
C GLY A 69 6.30 3.40 -1.18
N LEU A 70 7.12 3.51 -0.13
CA LEU A 70 6.83 2.92 1.18
C LEU A 70 5.68 3.65 1.88
N VAL A 71 5.65 4.98 1.73
CA VAL A 71 4.55 5.81 2.24
C VAL A 71 3.25 5.48 1.50
N LEU A 72 3.30 5.39 0.16
CA LEU A 72 2.15 5.04 -0.66
C LEU A 72 1.61 3.64 -0.31
N GLN A 73 2.49 2.68 -0.03
CA GLN A 73 2.11 1.34 0.43
C GLN A 73 1.23 1.40 1.70
N ASP A 74 1.64 2.12 2.74
CA ASP A 74 0.83 2.24 3.97
C ASP A 74 -0.48 3.00 3.74
N LEU A 75 -0.46 4.06 2.91
CA LEU A 75 -1.66 4.80 2.54
C LEU A 75 -2.67 3.90 1.82
N VAL A 76 -2.20 3.07 0.89
CA VAL A 76 -3.05 2.10 0.17
C VAL A 76 -3.60 1.05 1.12
N ASN A 77 -2.78 0.51 2.03
CA ASN A 77 -3.25 -0.42 3.06
C ASN A 77 -4.31 0.23 3.97
N GLU A 78 -4.15 1.51 4.31
CA GLU A 78 -5.16 2.26 5.05
C GLU A 78 -6.47 2.42 4.26
N LEU A 79 -6.40 2.70 2.94
CA LEU A 79 -7.61 2.70 2.09
C LEU A 79 -8.29 1.33 2.09
N GLY A 80 -7.52 0.23 2.06
CA GLY A 80 -8.05 -1.13 2.20
C GLY A 80 -8.84 -1.32 3.49
N ARG A 81 -8.29 -0.87 4.63
CA ARG A 81 -8.98 -0.92 5.93
C ARG A 81 -10.29 -0.13 5.92
N ARG A 82 -10.33 1.01 5.25
CA ARG A 82 -11.53 1.86 5.13
C ARG A 82 -12.60 1.28 4.20
N LEU A 83 -12.23 0.32 3.36
CA LEU A 83 -13.14 -0.50 2.55
C LEU A 83 -13.54 -1.81 3.27
N ASP A 84 -13.42 -1.85 4.60
CA ASP A 84 -13.74 -2.99 5.46
C ASP A 84 -12.90 -4.26 5.25
N PHE A 85 -11.76 -4.16 4.55
CA PHE A 85 -10.82 -5.27 4.51
C PHE A 85 -10.05 -5.38 5.82
N SER A 86 -9.82 -6.62 6.27
CA SER A 86 -8.81 -6.89 7.30
C SER A 86 -7.43 -6.91 6.64
N VAL A 87 -6.59 -5.92 6.94
CA VAL A 87 -5.29 -5.71 6.27
C VAL A 87 -4.11 -6.07 7.16
N GLU A 88 -3.32 -7.05 6.73
CA GLU A 88 -1.95 -7.27 7.19
C GLU A 88 -0.98 -6.44 6.35
N ASP A 89 -0.20 -5.58 6.99
CA ASP A 89 0.77 -4.75 6.29
C ASP A 89 1.92 -5.57 5.71
N GLY A 90 2.32 -5.24 4.49
CA GLY A 90 3.49 -5.82 3.85
C GLY A 90 4.81 -5.33 4.43
N LEU A 91 5.89 -5.86 3.86
CA LEU A 91 7.25 -5.48 4.22
C LEU A 91 7.70 -4.28 3.41
N TYR A 92 8.42 -3.35 4.05
CA TYR A 92 9.08 -2.26 3.34
C TYR A 92 10.38 -2.69 2.66
N SER A 93 10.95 -3.82 3.09
CA SER A 93 12.23 -4.31 2.58
C SER A 93 12.19 -5.82 2.39
N GLY A 94 12.60 -6.27 1.21
CA GLY A 94 12.64 -7.69 0.89
C GLY A 94 13.56 -8.46 1.84
N LYS A 95 13.04 -9.52 2.45
CA LYS A 95 13.84 -10.47 3.25
C LYS A 95 13.98 -11.77 2.48
N ARG A 96 15.18 -12.37 2.52
CA ARG A 96 15.48 -13.63 1.78
C ARG A 96 14.50 -14.77 2.08
N ASN A 97 13.89 -14.78 3.27
CA ASN A 97 12.99 -15.84 3.74
C ASN A 97 11.53 -15.39 3.92
N GLN A 98 11.13 -14.24 3.36
CA GLN A 98 9.75 -13.78 3.42
C GLN A 98 9.25 -13.44 2.01
N ILE A 99 7.97 -13.67 1.80
CA ILE A 99 7.34 -13.44 0.51
C ILE A 99 7.02 -11.95 0.41
N GLY A 100 7.75 -11.24 -0.45
CA GLY A 100 7.58 -9.81 -0.64
C GLY A 100 6.22 -9.51 -1.25
N ASN A 101 5.35 -8.90 -0.46
CA ASN A 101 4.11 -8.26 -0.88
C ASN A 101 3.97 -6.96 -0.08
N ASP A 102 3.19 -6.04 -0.62
CA ASP A 102 3.01 -4.71 -0.02
C ASP A 102 1.85 -4.69 1.00
N GLY A 103 1.03 -5.74 1.00
CA GLY A 103 -0.03 -6.01 1.96
C GLY A 103 -0.81 -7.28 1.63
N LEU A 104 -1.46 -7.87 2.63
CA LEU A 104 -2.43 -8.95 2.46
C LEU A 104 -3.79 -8.49 2.99
N TRP A 105 -4.77 -8.41 2.10
CA TRP A 105 -6.12 -7.98 2.45
C TRP A 105 -7.04 -9.18 2.48
N LEU A 106 -7.80 -9.32 3.56
CA LEU A 106 -8.87 -10.29 3.70
C LEU A 106 -10.20 -9.56 3.57
N ALA A 107 -10.94 -9.90 2.53
CA ALA A 107 -12.28 -9.39 2.30
C ALA A 107 -13.27 -10.00 3.31
N PRO A 108 -14.36 -9.30 3.66
CA PRO A 108 -15.38 -9.82 4.58
C PRO A 108 -15.95 -11.19 4.17
N GLU A 109 -16.03 -11.47 2.88
CA GLU A 109 -16.49 -12.76 2.32
C GLU A 109 -15.44 -13.88 2.35
N GLY A 110 -14.23 -13.61 2.85
CA GLY A 110 -13.16 -14.58 3.05
C GLY A 110 -12.10 -14.64 1.95
N ASN A 111 -12.30 -13.93 0.83
CA ASN A 111 -11.31 -13.88 -0.25
C ASN A 111 -10.07 -13.08 0.18
N LYS A 112 -8.88 -13.56 -0.17
CA LYS A 112 -7.62 -12.86 0.09
C LYS A 112 -7.06 -12.20 -1.16
N ILE A 113 -6.50 -11.02 -0.97
CA ILE A 113 -5.86 -10.22 -2.00
C ILE A 113 -4.41 -9.98 -1.61
N VAL A 114 -3.49 -10.31 -2.52
CA VAL A 114 -2.07 -9.98 -2.40
C VAL A 114 -1.84 -8.63 -3.07
N LEU A 115 -1.43 -7.64 -2.30
CA LEU A 115 -1.25 -6.27 -2.77
C LEU A 115 0.17 -6.04 -3.29
N GLU A 116 0.27 -5.33 -4.40
CA GLU A 116 1.50 -4.73 -4.92
C GLU A 116 1.23 -3.25 -5.25
N VAL A 117 2.04 -2.34 -4.73
CA VAL A 117 1.89 -0.90 -4.88
C VAL A 117 3.05 -0.33 -5.69
N LYS A 118 2.73 0.54 -6.64
CA LYS A 118 3.73 1.22 -7.49
C LYS A 118 3.38 2.69 -7.64
N THR A 119 4.36 3.55 -7.40
CA THR A 119 4.22 4.99 -7.62
C THR A 119 4.10 5.33 -9.12
N THR A 120 4.64 4.48 -10.01
CA THR A 120 4.63 4.68 -11.47
C THR A 120 4.17 3.43 -12.22
N GLY A 121 3.60 3.63 -13.42
CA GLY A 121 3.16 2.55 -14.32
C GLY A 121 4.28 1.87 -15.12
N ALA A 122 5.52 2.39 -15.09
CA ALA A 122 6.69 1.88 -15.82
C ALA A 122 7.26 0.58 -15.19
N TYR A 123 6.40 -0.43 -15.09
CA TYR A 123 6.62 -1.66 -14.37
C TYR A 123 7.68 -2.53 -15.06
N ARG A 124 8.78 -2.83 -14.35
CA ARG A 124 9.87 -3.72 -14.79
C ARG A 124 9.91 -5.08 -14.08
N MET A 125 9.09 -5.29 -13.05
CA MET A 125 9.07 -6.57 -12.35
C MET A 125 8.30 -7.60 -13.20
N SER A 126 8.73 -8.85 -13.22
CA SER A 126 8.04 -9.85 -14.06
C SER A 126 6.72 -10.28 -13.41
N MET A 127 5.64 -10.41 -14.18
CA MET A 127 4.37 -10.97 -13.70
C MET A 127 4.54 -12.36 -13.07
N GLY A 128 5.53 -13.12 -13.55
CA GLY A 128 5.89 -14.42 -12.97
C GLY A 128 6.45 -14.31 -11.54
N THR A 129 7.06 -13.18 -11.16
CA THR A 129 7.53 -12.94 -9.79
C THR A 129 6.36 -12.76 -8.84
N LEU A 130 5.38 -11.92 -9.20
CA LEU A 130 4.17 -11.71 -8.40
C LEU A 130 3.33 -12.98 -8.26
N ALA A 131 3.13 -13.69 -9.37
CA ALA A 131 2.46 -14.99 -9.33
C ALA A 131 3.23 -16.00 -8.47
N GLY A 132 4.56 -16.01 -8.56
CA GLY A 132 5.40 -16.86 -7.72
C GLY A 132 5.32 -16.51 -6.23
N TYR A 133 5.05 -15.25 -5.87
CA TYR A 133 4.77 -14.86 -4.48
C TYR A 133 3.43 -15.40 -4.00
N ARG A 134 2.36 -15.23 -4.80
CA ARG A 134 1.05 -15.84 -4.52
C ARG A 134 1.15 -17.36 -4.35
N ASP A 135 1.83 -18.05 -5.26
CA ASP A 135 2.03 -19.51 -5.20
C ASP A 135 2.75 -19.94 -3.91
N LYS A 136 3.73 -19.16 -3.44
CA LYS A 136 4.42 -19.44 -2.18
C LYS A 136 3.48 -19.24 -0.98
N LEU A 137 2.66 -18.19 -0.99
CA LEU A 137 1.68 -17.94 0.08
C LEU A 137 0.64 -19.05 0.17
N ILE A 138 0.20 -19.59 -0.97
CA ILE A 138 -0.70 -20.74 -1.04
C ILE A 138 -0.03 -21.98 -0.43
N ARG A 139 1.23 -22.27 -0.81
CA ARG A 139 1.98 -23.41 -0.25
C ARG A 139 2.23 -23.29 1.26
N GLU A 140 2.33 -22.07 1.77
CA GLU A 140 2.44 -21.79 3.21
C GLU A 140 1.08 -21.79 3.94
N ASN A 141 -0.03 -22.11 3.25
CA ASN A 141 -1.41 -22.05 3.76
C ASN A 141 -1.79 -20.67 4.32
N LYS A 142 -1.18 -19.60 3.78
CA LYS A 142 -1.51 -18.22 4.17
C LYS A 142 -2.67 -17.65 3.37
N ILE A 143 -2.86 -18.11 2.12
CA ILE A 143 -3.96 -17.73 1.24
C ILE A 143 -4.46 -18.96 0.47
N ASP A 144 -5.66 -18.87 -0.09
CA ASP A 144 -6.28 -19.95 -0.86
C ASP A 144 -6.11 -19.75 -2.38
N ASP A 145 -6.40 -20.79 -3.15
CA ASP A 145 -6.32 -20.78 -4.63
C ASP A 145 -7.32 -19.81 -5.30
N ASN A 146 -8.33 -19.33 -4.58
CA ASN A 146 -9.26 -18.30 -5.07
C ASN A 146 -8.74 -16.87 -4.84
N SER A 147 -7.56 -16.71 -4.23
CA SER A 147 -6.97 -15.39 -3.95
C SER A 147 -6.61 -14.64 -5.24
N SER A 148 -6.64 -13.32 -5.19
CA SER A 148 -6.27 -12.46 -6.32
C SER A 148 -5.02 -11.64 -6.01
N ILE A 149 -4.35 -11.14 -7.04
CA ILE A 149 -3.30 -10.13 -6.91
C ILE A 149 -3.91 -8.80 -7.31
N LEU A 150 -3.79 -7.78 -6.45
CA LEU A 150 -4.19 -6.41 -6.76
C LEU A 150 -2.95 -5.55 -6.92
N ILE A 151 -2.76 -5.03 -8.13
CA ILE A 151 -1.72 -4.05 -8.40
C ILE A 151 -2.35 -2.66 -8.32
N VAL A 152 -1.83 -1.82 -7.42
CA VAL A 152 -2.23 -0.42 -7.27
C VAL A 152 -1.16 0.47 -7.89
N VAL A 153 -1.54 1.24 -8.90
CA VAL A 153 -0.62 2.09 -9.67
C VAL A 153 -0.93 3.58 -9.50
N GLY A 154 0.12 4.38 -9.37
CA GLY A 154 0.01 5.80 -9.10
C GLY A 154 -0.53 6.64 -10.26
N ARG A 155 0.30 6.92 -11.27
CA ARG A 155 -0.06 7.70 -12.45
C ARG A 155 0.66 7.21 -13.72
N GLU A 156 -0.01 7.47 -14.85
CA GLU A 156 0.37 7.30 -16.26
C GLU A 156 0.05 5.97 -16.95
N ASP A 157 -0.24 6.13 -18.25
CA ASP A 157 -0.74 5.19 -19.25
C ASP A 157 -0.52 3.72 -18.89
N THR A 158 -1.49 3.16 -18.18
CA THR A 158 -1.49 1.76 -17.77
C THR A 158 -1.65 0.83 -18.97
N GLY A 159 -1.85 1.35 -20.19
CA GLY A 159 -2.06 0.55 -21.39
C GLY A 159 -0.99 -0.51 -21.61
N GLU A 160 0.28 -0.21 -21.35
CA GLU A 160 1.35 -1.20 -21.44
C GLU A 160 1.21 -2.28 -20.36
N LEU A 161 0.99 -1.89 -19.10
CA LEU A 161 0.84 -2.82 -17.98
C LEU A 161 -0.42 -3.69 -18.15
N GLU A 162 -1.54 -3.11 -18.57
CA GLU A 162 -2.78 -3.80 -18.89
C GLU A 162 -2.60 -4.79 -20.03
N ALA A 163 -1.90 -4.38 -21.10
CA ALA A 163 -1.58 -5.26 -22.22
C ALA A 163 -0.69 -6.43 -21.76
N GLN A 164 0.30 -6.17 -20.91
CA GLN A 164 1.16 -7.20 -20.31
C GLN A 164 0.34 -8.17 -19.44
N VAL A 165 -0.54 -7.69 -18.57
CA VAL A 165 -1.42 -8.53 -17.75
C VAL A 165 -2.31 -9.39 -18.64
N ARG A 166 -2.99 -8.78 -19.62
CA ARG A 166 -3.91 -9.45 -20.56
C ARG A 166 -3.22 -10.51 -21.41
N GLY A 167 -1.98 -10.27 -21.83
CA GLY A 167 -1.17 -11.21 -22.58
C GLY A 167 -0.51 -12.31 -21.73
N SER A 168 -0.59 -12.20 -20.40
CA SER A 168 0.04 -13.16 -19.50
C SER A 168 -0.89 -14.35 -19.17
N ARG A 169 -0.29 -15.47 -18.75
CA ARG A 169 -1.02 -16.61 -18.18
C ARG A 169 -1.74 -16.31 -16.86
N HIS A 170 -1.50 -15.14 -16.27
CA HIS A 170 -2.03 -14.72 -14.97
C HIS A 170 -3.15 -13.67 -15.10
N ALA A 171 -3.66 -13.43 -16.32
CA ALA A 171 -4.69 -12.44 -16.60
C ALA A 171 -5.96 -12.61 -15.74
N TRP A 172 -6.28 -13.84 -15.35
CA TRP A 172 -7.46 -14.16 -14.54
C TRP A 172 -7.30 -13.85 -13.06
N ASP A 173 -6.06 -13.85 -12.56
CA ASP A 173 -5.75 -13.73 -11.13
C ASP A 173 -5.29 -12.32 -10.75
N ILE A 174 -4.90 -11.50 -11.73
CA ILE A 174 -4.40 -10.14 -11.52
C ILE A 174 -5.52 -9.13 -11.78
N ARG A 175 -5.66 -8.18 -10.86
CA ARG A 175 -6.49 -6.98 -11.00
C ARG A 175 -5.60 -5.75 -10.92
N LEU A 176 -5.98 -4.72 -11.66
CA LEU A 176 -5.27 -3.45 -11.69
C LEU A 176 -6.24 -2.34 -11.31
N ILE A 177 -5.81 -1.44 -10.43
CA ILE A 177 -6.55 -0.24 -10.08
C ILE A 177 -5.56 0.92 -9.91
N SER A 178 -5.97 2.14 -10.28
CA SER A 178 -5.18 3.31 -9.93
C SER A 178 -5.37 3.69 -8.47
N ALA A 179 -4.34 4.26 -7.84
CA ALA A 179 -4.44 4.80 -6.48
C ALA A 179 -5.51 5.90 -6.39
N ASP A 180 -5.70 6.69 -7.47
CA ASP A 180 -6.79 7.66 -7.59
C ASP A 180 -8.18 6.99 -7.58
N ALA A 181 -8.38 5.93 -8.39
CA ALA A 181 -9.66 5.21 -8.42
C ALA A 181 -9.96 4.53 -7.08
N LEU A 182 -8.95 3.91 -6.44
CA LEU A 182 -9.11 3.31 -5.12
C LEU A 182 -9.53 4.35 -4.07
N THR A 183 -8.92 5.54 -4.10
CA THR A 183 -9.26 6.63 -3.19
C THR A 183 -10.70 7.10 -3.36
N LYS A 184 -11.21 7.13 -4.60
CA LYS A 184 -12.60 7.48 -4.92
C LYS A 184 -13.63 6.45 -4.46
N MET A 185 -13.23 5.23 -4.12
CA MET A 185 -14.14 4.22 -3.56
C MET A 185 -14.39 4.41 -2.07
N VAL A 186 -13.52 5.15 -1.37
CA VAL A 186 -13.57 5.37 0.08
C VAL A 186 -14.33 6.65 0.45
N ILE A 187 -14.40 7.62 -0.46
CA ILE A 187 -14.91 8.98 -0.23
C ILE A 187 -16.28 9.16 -0.89
#